data_AF-W6UCP6-F1
#
_entry.id   AF-W6UCP6-F1
#
_cell.length_a   1.000
_cell.length_b   1.000
_cell.length_c   1.000
_cell.angle_alpha   90.00
_cell.angle_beta   90.00
_cell.angle_gamma   90.00
#
_symmetry.space_group_name_H-M   'P 1'
#
loop_
_entity.id
_entity.type
_entity.pdbx_description
1 polymer ?
#
loop_
_entity_poly.entity_id
_entity_poly.type
_entity_poly.pdbx_seq_one_letter_code
_entity_poly.pdbx_strand_id
1 'polypeptide(L)'
;MLSFTHCSDEARKDLTNTLDSQKLVSVLKAGSHFEVPDLVEYFIDAMKQKLSTHNVWTYWTALEPISEIAPIVANHCRNFLLNHFLDTCACDDFILQPFERLEPLLRDDALNTSNELDLFRQLERWVTADPSKRCCHINELLGCLRLGRLNLDEFNQLKASNLMSEYLDCCRKVLTIAQSIIESNGAGSNSTAHQSGDDAEMQAYLKRPRLPHAAIFVVGGWEGNQDDPNFGPSRAIQVYNSRSNTWRRINNDGIALDEGHAYSGCVLYKNKIYVIGGYIASGPTQMLKVLELATGTWKHLSPMHEKRNYICACLLDNAIYALGGHNGRHRLNTVERYDPEQNNWTFVSQMRQVRSDAGADSLNGKIYVCGGFDGHHFYDSVECYDPKVDQWTLLAPMQNIRSGVSVTGFNNCLYAIGGNDGLQRLRTVERYDPETNQWQTMPSMIRQRSNFCINIEKSMPLNVNASSAHSYDLKSSKYSSKFLSQKVDYFSSNQLSKIYQMKVEIKLAVLCPSPCIADLLLWIRNSFFIALP
;
A
#
# COMPACT_ATOMS: atom_id res chain seq x y z
N MET A 1 -21.31 34.41 5.04
CA MET A 1 -20.52 34.06 6.23
C MET A 1 -21.35 34.13 7.50
N LEU A 2 -21.97 35.28 7.84
CA LEU A 2 -22.83 35.42 9.03
C LEU A 2 -24.02 34.44 9.07
N SER A 3 -24.52 33.98 7.93
CA SER A 3 -25.57 32.95 7.85
C SER A 3 -25.05 31.51 7.82
N PHE A 4 -23.73 31.29 7.63
CA PHE A 4 -23.16 29.96 7.42
C PHE A 4 -23.03 29.16 8.73
N THR A 5 -22.72 29.85 9.83
CA THR A 5 -22.69 29.27 11.18
C THR A 5 -24.08 28.81 11.64
N HIS A 6 -25.14 29.41 11.09
CA HIS A 6 -26.53 29.18 11.50
C HIS A 6 -27.39 28.40 10.49
N CYS A 7 -26.84 28.00 9.34
CA CYS A 7 -27.59 27.22 8.34
C CYS A 7 -27.48 25.71 8.58
N SER A 8 -28.46 24.95 8.05
CA SER A 8 -28.47 23.48 8.15
C SER A 8 -27.34 22.85 7.34
N ASP A 9 -26.93 21.63 7.70
CA ASP A 9 -25.89 20.89 6.98
C ASP A 9 -26.27 20.59 5.52
N GLU A 10 -27.57 20.45 5.21
CA GLU A 10 -28.06 20.33 3.84
C GLU A 10 -27.79 21.61 3.03
N ALA A 11 -28.07 22.78 3.61
CA ALA A 11 -27.79 24.06 2.95
C ALA A 11 -26.28 24.28 2.74
N ARG A 12 -25.44 23.82 3.67
CA ARG A 12 -23.98 23.86 3.52
C ARG A 12 -23.49 22.94 2.39
N LYS A 13 -24.07 21.75 2.25
CA LYS A 13 -23.75 20.80 1.16
C LYS A 13 -24.16 21.35 -0.20
N ASP A 14 -25.36 21.92 -0.32
CA ASP A 14 -25.84 22.52 -1.57
C ASP A 14 -24.99 23.72 -2.00
N LEU A 15 -24.64 24.60 -1.05
CA LEU A 15 -23.73 25.72 -1.31
C LEU A 15 -22.38 25.22 -1.83
N THR A 16 -21.85 24.17 -1.23
CA THR A 16 -20.55 23.63 -1.64
C THR A 16 -20.63 23.00 -3.02
N ASN A 17 -21.68 22.22 -3.29
CA ASN A 17 -21.87 21.52 -4.57
C ASN A 17 -21.96 22.47 -5.76
N THR A 18 -22.53 23.66 -5.57
CA THR A 18 -22.71 24.67 -6.61
C THR A 18 -21.45 25.52 -6.90
N LEU A 19 -20.47 25.54 -5.99
CA LEU A 19 -19.26 26.33 -6.17
C LEU A 19 -18.19 25.59 -6.98
N ASP A 20 -17.60 26.32 -7.93
CA ASP A 20 -16.43 25.90 -8.71
C ASP A 20 -15.12 26.05 -7.90
N SER A 21 -14.03 25.55 -8.48
CA SER A 21 -12.68 25.55 -7.91
C SER A 21 -12.22 26.93 -7.42
N GLN A 22 -12.42 27.97 -8.22
CA GLN A 22 -11.95 29.32 -7.95
C GLN A 22 -12.78 30.01 -6.87
N LYS A 23 -14.10 29.79 -6.89
CA LYS A 23 -15.01 30.33 -5.87
C LYS A 23 -14.78 29.67 -4.52
N LEU A 24 -14.54 28.36 -4.46
CA LEU A 24 -14.20 27.67 -3.20
C LEU A 24 -12.96 28.28 -2.54
N VAL A 25 -11.91 28.54 -3.32
CA VAL A 25 -10.70 29.20 -2.82
C VAL A 25 -10.98 30.63 -2.37
N SER A 26 -11.81 31.38 -3.10
CA SER A 26 -12.19 32.74 -2.72
C SER A 26 -12.96 32.78 -1.40
N VAL A 27 -13.82 31.78 -1.15
CA VAL A 27 -14.53 31.62 0.12
C VAL A 27 -13.56 31.27 1.25
N LEU A 28 -12.57 30.41 1.02
CA LEU A 28 -11.52 30.13 2.01
C LEU A 28 -10.70 31.39 2.35
N LYS A 29 -10.32 32.19 1.34
CA LYS A 29 -9.63 33.47 1.53
C LYS A 29 -10.44 34.41 2.42
N ALA A 30 -11.73 34.56 2.13
CA ALA A 30 -12.63 35.38 2.92
C ALA A 30 -12.80 34.81 4.34
N GLY A 31 -13.07 33.51 4.47
CA GLY A 31 -13.27 32.85 5.77
C GLY A 31 -12.07 33.00 6.70
N SER A 32 -10.86 32.90 6.17
CA SER A 32 -9.65 33.17 6.95
C SER A 32 -9.48 34.66 7.27
N HIS A 33 -9.68 35.56 6.31
CA HIS A 33 -9.54 37.00 6.54
C HIS A 33 -10.50 37.53 7.61
N PHE A 34 -11.70 36.96 7.69
CA PHE A 34 -12.72 37.31 8.69
C PHE A 34 -12.73 36.39 9.91
N GLU A 35 -11.72 35.53 10.07
CA GLU A 35 -11.52 34.65 11.24
C GLU A 35 -12.75 33.77 11.59
N VAL A 36 -13.32 33.10 10.58
CA VAL A 36 -14.46 32.18 10.75
C VAL A 36 -13.97 30.72 10.61
N PRO A 37 -13.47 30.08 11.69
CA PRO A 37 -12.81 28.77 11.62
C PRO A 37 -13.73 27.64 11.13
N ASP A 38 -15.00 27.59 11.59
CA ASP A 38 -15.96 26.57 11.17
C ASP A 38 -16.22 26.57 9.65
N LEU A 39 -16.23 27.77 9.05
CA LEU A 39 -16.36 27.92 7.60
C LEU A 39 -15.12 27.39 6.89
N VAL A 40 -13.94 27.71 7.40
CA VAL A 40 -12.66 27.25 6.83
C VAL A 40 -12.58 25.72 6.90
N GLU A 41 -12.80 25.12 8.06
CA GLU A 41 -12.74 23.65 8.24
C GLU A 41 -13.73 22.92 7.33
N TYR A 42 -14.97 23.40 7.26
CA TYR A 42 -15.99 22.79 6.41
C TYR A 42 -15.60 22.84 4.92
N PHE A 43 -15.14 23.99 4.43
CA PHE A 43 -14.72 24.13 3.03
C PHE A 43 -13.43 23.36 2.72
N ILE A 44 -12.54 23.21 3.70
CA ILE A 44 -11.36 22.34 3.62
C ILE A 44 -11.80 20.88 3.36
N ASP A 45 -12.75 20.36 4.12
CA ASP A 45 -13.21 18.98 3.97
C ASP A 45 -14.02 18.75 2.68
N ALA A 46 -14.84 19.72 2.31
CA ALA A 46 -15.50 19.75 1.01
C ALA A 46 -14.52 19.69 -0.16
N MET A 47 -13.43 20.47 -0.12
CA MET A 47 -12.41 20.46 -1.17
C MET A 47 -11.69 19.11 -1.25
N LYS A 48 -11.38 18.47 -0.11
CA LYS A 48 -10.81 17.12 -0.10
C LYS A 48 -11.72 16.10 -0.78
N GLN A 49 -13.03 16.19 -0.56
CA GLN A 49 -14.01 15.29 -1.18
C GLN A 49 -14.20 15.51 -2.69
N LYS A 50 -14.04 16.76 -3.16
CA LYS A 50 -14.18 17.12 -4.58
C LYS A 50 -12.90 17.01 -5.40
N LEU A 51 -11.76 16.75 -4.76
CA LEU A 51 -10.47 16.70 -5.44
C LEU A 51 -10.44 15.56 -6.47
N SER A 52 -10.02 15.87 -7.68
CA SER A 52 -9.95 14.91 -8.78
C SER A 52 -8.75 15.19 -9.69
N THR A 53 -8.45 14.25 -10.59
CA THR A 53 -7.37 14.40 -11.56
C THR A 53 -7.59 15.55 -12.55
N HIS A 54 -8.81 16.10 -12.63
CA HIS A 54 -9.18 17.15 -13.58
C HIS A 54 -9.19 18.56 -12.98
N ASN A 55 -9.22 18.69 -11.64
CA ASN A 55 -9.32 19.99 -10.98
C ASN A 55 -8.16 20.31 -10.03
N VAL A 56 -7.30 19.33 -9.73
CA VAL A 56 -6.23 19.46 -8.74
C VAL A 56 -5.22 20.56 -9.11
N TRP A 57 -4.87 20.72 -10.38
CA TRP A 57 -3.95 21.76 -10.84
C TRP A 57 -4.50 23.16 -10.58
N THR A 58 -5.78 23.38 -10.90
CA THR A 58 -6.48 24.64 -10.61
C THR A 58 -6.56 24.87 -9.10
N TYR A 59 -6.93 23.86 -8.30
CA TYR A 59 -7.00 23.97 -6.84
C TYR A 59 -5.64 24.36 -6.26
N TRP A 60 -4.60 23.64 -6.65
CA TRP A 60 -3.26 23.84 -6.13
C TRP A 60 -2.71 25.23 -6.51
N THR A 61 -2.92 25.66 -7.75
CA THR A 61 -2.55 27.01 -8.22
C THR A 61 -3.28 28.10 -7.42
N ALA A 62 -4.59 27.94 -7.22
CA ALA A 62 -5.40 28.95 -6.56
C ALA A 62 -5.10 29.08 -5.06
N LEU A 63 -4.68 27.98 -4.42
CA LEU A 63 -4.34 27.91 -3.00
C LEU A 63 -2.95 28.45 -2.65
N GLU A 64 -2.03 28.56 -3.61
CA GLU A 64 -0.65 29.02 -3.37
C GLU A 64 -0.56 30.34 -2.59
N PRO A 65 -1.31 31.41 -2.93
CA PRO A 65 -1.26 32.69 -2.20
C PRO A 65 -1.74 32.61 -0.75
N ILE A 66 -2.40 31.51 -0.37
CA ILE A 66 -2.93 31.27 0.98
C ILE A 66 -2.44 29.96 1.58
N SER A 67 -1.32 29.44 1.09
CA SER A 67 -0.74 28.18 1.57
C SER A 67 -0.37 28.24 3.06
N GLU A 68 0.00 29.41 3.58
CA GLU A 68 0.24 29.64 5.01
C GLU A 68 -1.04 29.57 5.86
N ILE A 69 -2.17 29.96 5.27
CA ILE A 69 -3.48 30.00 5.92
C ILE A 69 -4.13 28.61 5.93
N ALA A 70 -4.02 27.87 4.83
CA ALA A 70 -4.63 26.55 4.66
C ALA A 70 -3.60 25.47 4.27
N PRO A 71 -2.55 25.24 5.08
CA PRO A 71 -1.46 24.32 4.74
C PRO A 71 -1.95 22.88 4.58
N ILE A 72 -3.02 22.51 5.27
CA ILE A 72 -3.60 21.17 5.22
C ILE A 72 -4.11 20.85 3.80
N VAL A 73 -4.87 21.76 3.17
CA VAL A 73 -5.44 21.52 1.82
C VAL A 73 -4.38 21.67 0.74
N ALA A 74 -3.48 22.65 0.86
CA ALA A 74 -2.36 22.78 -0.06
C ALA A 74 -1.49 21.51 -0.07
N ASN A 75 -1.17 20.97 1.11
CA ASN A 75 -0.47 19.69 1.23
C ASN A 75 -1.28 18.52 0.69
N HIS A 76 -2.60 18.51 0.89
CA HIS A 76 -3.46 17.47 0.34
C HIS A 76 -3.48 17.47 -1.19
N CYS A 77 -3.57 18.65 -1.82
CA CYS A 77 -3.48 18.81 -3.28
C CYS A 77 -2.11 18.37 -3.81
N ARG A 78 -1.01 18.80 -3.15
CA ARG A 78 0.35 18.38 -3.51
C ARG A 78 0.51 16.86 -3.42
N ASN A 79 0.03 16.22 -2.35
CA ASN A 79 0.10 14.76 -2.22
C ASN A 79 -0.75 14.05 -3.28
N PHE A 80 -1.91 14.60 -3.63
CA PHE A 80 -2.73 14.08 -4.72
C PHE A 80 -1.99 14.15 -6.06
N LEU A 81 -1.36 15.29 -6.38
CA LEU A 81 -0.52 15.45 -7.57
C LEU A 81 0.63 14.46 -7.59
N LEU A 82 1.34 14.28 -6.47
CA LEU A 82 2.41 13.30 -6.38
C LEU A 82 1.88 11.89 -6.64
N ASN A 83 0.73 11.52 -6.10
CA ASN A 83 0.15 10.18 -6.26
C ASN A 83 -0.43 9.91 -7.66
N HIS A 84 -0.88 10.95 -8.37
CA HIS A 84 -1.63 10.85 -9.62
C HIS A 84 -1.00 11.64 -10.77
N PHE A 85 0.30 11.93 -10.71
CA PHE A 85 0.93 12.93 -11.59
C PHE A 85 0.63 12.67 -13.07
N LEU A 86 0.91 11.46 -13.57
CA LEU A 86 0.67 11.11 -14.97
C LEU A 86 -0.81 11.25 -15.38
N ASP A 87 -1.75 10.84 -14.52
CA ASP A 87 -3.18 10.98 -14.78
C ASP A 87 -3.61 12.45 -14.80
N THR A 88 -3.04 13.26 -13.89
CA THR A 88 -3.33 14.68 -13.79
C THR A 88 -2.72 15.47 -14.95
N CYS A 89 -1.64 14.98 -15.56
CA CYS A 89 -1.09 15.57 -16.76
C CYS A 89 -2.10 15.54 -17.92
N ALA A 90 -3.04 14.59 -17.97
CA ALA A 90 -4.04 14.56 -19.05
C ALA A 90 -4.93 15.82 -19.12
N CYS A 91 -5.00 16.61 -18.05
CA CYS A 91 -5.73 17.86 -17.99
C CYS A 91 -4.96 19.02 -18.66
N ASP A 92 -5.64 19.87 -19.42
CA ASP A 92 -5.04 21.05 -20.08
C ASP A 92 -4.41 22.04 -19.08
N ASP A 93 -4.90 22.08 -17.84
CA ASP A 93 -4.33 22.90 -16.76
C ASP A 93 -2.86 22.58 -16.48
N PHE A 94 -2.42 21.34 -16.76
CA PHE A 94 -1.01 20.95 -16.63
C PHE A 94 -0.10 21.78 -17.55
N ILE A 95 -0.54 22.05 -18.78
CA ILE A 95 0.22 22.82 -19.76
C ILE A 95 0.37 24.28 -19.33
N LEU A 96 -0.54 24.78 -18.49
CA LEU A 96 -0.52 26.14 -17.96
C LEU A 96 0.42 26.32 -16.75
N GLN A 97 0.98 25.23 -16.21
CA GLN A 97 1.82 25.30 -15.02
C GLN A 97 3.20 25.91 -15.33
N PRO A 98 3.72 26.79 -14.45
CA PRO A 98 5.06 27.37 -14.61
C PRO A 98 6.16 26.38 -14.21
N PHE A 99 7.38 26.62 -14.67
CA PHE A 99 8.54 25.77 -14.42
C PHE A 99 8.82 25.63 -12.92
N GLU A 100 8.77 26.73 -12.18
CA GLU A 100 9.06 26.84 -10.75
C GLU A 100 8.17 25.93 -9.90
N ARG A 101 7.00 25.55 -10.44
CA ARG A 101 6.06 24.66 -9.77
C ARG A 101 6.22 23.20 -10.17
N LEU A 102 6.57 22.95 -11.43
CA LEU A 102 6.80 21.59 -11.91
C LEU A 102 8.13 21.02 -11.40
N GLU A 103 9.18 21.83 -11.35
CA GLU A 103 10.53 21.40 -10.96
C GLU A 103 10.55 20.72 -9.57
N PRO A 104 9.96 21.30 -8.51
CA PRO A 104 9.98 20.67 -7.19
C PRO A 104 9.16 19.38 -7.12
N LEU A 105 8.05 19.28 -7.89
CA LEU A 105 7.27 18.04 -7.98
C LEU A 105 8.06 16.94 -8.69
N LEU A 106 8.77 17.29 -9.77
CA LEU A 106 9.57 16.35 -10.55
C LEU A 106 10.76 15.84 -9.77
N ARG A 107 11.36 16.67 -8.90
CA ARG A 107 12.45 16.24 -8.04
C ARG A 107 12.02 15.37 -6.87
N ASP A 108 10.78 15.49 -6.42
CA ASP A 108 10.28 14.78 -5.24
C ASP A 108 10.38 13.25 -5.42
N ASP A 109 10.99 12.58 -4.44
CA ASP A 109 11.11 11.12 -4.45
C ASP A 109 9.73 10.44 -4.27
N ALA A 110 8.73 11.12 -3.73
CA ALA A 110 7.37 10.62 -3.58
C ALA A 110 6.53 10.69 -4.87
N LEU A 111 7.04 11.32 -5.94
CA LEU A 111 6.34 11.41 -7.23
C LEU A 111 6.02 10.01 -7.78
N ASN A 112 4.75 9.78 -8.06
CA ASN A 112 4.22 8.51 -8.51
C ASN A 112 4.18 8.39 -10.01
N THR A 113 5.18 7.70 -10.54
CA THR A 113 5.25 7.30 -11.93
C THR A 113 5.47 5.79 -12.06
N SER A 114 4.92 5.22 -13.12
CA SER A 114 5.18 3.85 -13.59
C SER A 114 6.61 3.71 -14.11
N ASN A 115 7.10 4.70 -14.87
CA ASN A 115 8.46 4.76 -15.40
C ASN A 115 8.90 6.22 -15.69
N GLU A 116 10.20 6.47 -15.82
CA GLU A 116 10.70 7.84 -16.09
C GLU A 116 10.49 8.28 -17.55
N LEU A 117 10.27 7.33 -18.48
CA LEU A 117 10.05 7.64 -19.90
C LEU A 117 8.67 8.29 -20.13
N ASP A 118 7.65 7.84 -19.43
CA ASP A 118 6.30 8.41 -19.47
C ASP A 118 6.29 9.82 -18.86
N LEU A 119 7.05 10.05 -17.79
CA LEU A 119 7.29 11.41 -17.27
C LEU A 119 7.94 12.28 -18.33
N PHE A 120 9.01 11.80 -18.97
CA PHE A 120 9.68 12.52 -20.05
C PHE A 120 8.70 12.91 -21.16
N ARG A 121 7.81 12.02 -21.59
CA ARG A 121 6.78 12.31 -22.61
C ARG A 121 5.83 13.43 -22.19
N GLN A 122 5.44 13.49 -20.91
CA GLN A 122 4.61 14.60 -20.41
C GLN A 122 5.38 15.93 -20.40
N LEU A 123 6.68 15.89 -20.07
CA LEU A 123 7.55 17.07 -20.11
C LEU A 123 7.80 17.54 -21.55
N GLU A 124 8.00 16.62 -22.49
CA GLU A 124 8.12 16.94 -23.91
C GLU A 124 6.87 17.67 -24.40
N ARG A 125 5.67 17.18 -24.06
CA ARG A 125 4.42 17.85 -24.38
C ARG A 125 4.29 19.24 -23.73
N TRP A 126 4.77 19.40 -22.49
CA TRP A 126 4.78 20.70 -21.81
C TRP A 126 5.75 21.69 -22.48
N VAL A 127 6.96 21.26 -22.84
CA VAL A 127 7.95 22.12 -23.51
C VAL A 127 7.49 22.51 -24.91
N THR A 128 6.97 21.55 -25.69
CA THR A 128 6.50 21.78 -27.07
C THR A 128 5.28 22.69 -27.17
N ALA A 129 4.53 22.88 -26.08
CA ALA A 129 3.40 23.80 -26.04
C ALA A 129 3.79 25.29 -26.02
N ASP A 130 4.98 25.64 -25.50
CA ASP A 130 5.55 27.00 -25.60
C ASP A 130 7.09 26.91 -25.69
N PRO A 131 7.64 26.49 -26.84
CA PRO A 131 9.07 26.27 -26.99
C PRO A 131 9.89 27.53 -26.69
N SER A 132 9.33 28.70 -27.02
CA SER A 132 10.02 30.01 -26.91
C SER A 132 10.46 30.34 -25.48
N LYS A 133 9.67 29.90 -24.48
CA LYS A 133 9.96 30.14 -23.06
C LYS A 133 10.42 28.91 -22.32
N ARG A 134 10.20 27.70 -22.85
CA ARG A 134 10.36 26.44 -22.11
C ARG A 134 11.59 25.64 -22.52
N CYS A 135 12.13 25.86 -23.72
CA CYS A 135 13.29 25.11 -24.20
C CYS A 135 14.55 25.35 -23.33
N CYS A 136 14.68 26.52 -22.71
CA CYS A 136 15.77 26.83 -21.79
C CYS A 136 15.80 25.92 -20.54
N HIS A 137 14.66 25.34 -20.16
CA HIS A 137 14.52 24.51 -18.96
C HIS A 137 14.75 23.01 -19.20
N ILE A 138 14.95 22.57 -20.45
CA ILE A 138 15.02 21.12 -20.77
C ILE A 138 16.11 20.41 -19.97
N ASN A 139 17.31 21.01 -19.85
CA ASN A 139 18.41 20.40 -19.10
C ASN A 139 18.05 20.23 -17.61
N GLU A 140 17.39 21.22 -17.00
CA GLU A 140 16.94 21.16 -15.60
C GLU A 140 15.84 20.12 -15.40
N LEU A 141 14.87 20.07 -16.33
CA LEU A 141 13.79 19.08 -16.33
C LEU A 141 14.31 17.65 -16.46
N LEU A 142 15.26 17.40 -17.37
CA LEU A 142 15.92 16.09 -17.48
C LEU A 142 16.73 15.76 -16.23
N GLY A 143 17.38 16.77 -15.64
CA GLY A 143 18.07 16.65 -14.35
C GLY A 143 17.14 16.30 -13.19
N CYS A 144 15.83 16.54 -13.31
CA CYS A 144 14.84 16.12 -12.32
C CYS A 144 14.44 14.65 -12.44
N LEU A 145 14.63 14.02 -13.60
CA LEU A 145 14.25 12.62 -13.85
C LEU A 145 15.30 11.63 -13.33
N ARG A 146 14.89 10.39 -13.02
CA ARG A 146 15.81 9.30 -12.61
C ARG A 146 16.32 8.54 -13.84
N LEU A 147 16.93 9.24 -14.81
CA LEU A 147 17.27 8.68 -16.12
C LEU A 147 18.13 7.40 -16.07
N GLY A 148 18.99 7.27 -15.05
CA GLY A 148 19.80 6.06 -14.84
C GLY A 148 19.00 4.80 -14.47
N ARG A 149 17.68 4.93 -14.29
CA ARG A 149 16.75 3.83 -14.04
C ARG A 149 16.08 3.29 -15.30
N LEU A 150 16.20 3.97 -16.42
CA LEU A 150 15.68 3.51 -17.71
C LEU A 150 16.47 2.29 -18.19
N ASN A 151 15.81 1.40 -18.92
CA ASN A 151 16.53 0.39 -19.69
C ASN A 151 17.11 0.99 -20.98
N LEU A 152 17.96 0.23 -21.68
CA LEU A 152 18.67 0.73 -22.86
C LEU A 152 17.71 1.13 -23.99
N ASP A 153 16.63 0.39 -24.20
CA ASP A 153 15.64 0.67 -25.25
C ASP A 153 14.84 1.94 -24.94
N GLU A 154 14.40 2.11 -23.68
CA GLU A 154 13.72 3.31 -23.20
C GLU A 154 14.62 4.55 -23.31
N PHE A 155 15.89 4.42 -22.93
CA PHE A 155 16.85 5.52 -23.03
C PHE A 155 17.14 5.91 -24.49
N ASN A 156 17.19 4.92 -25.39
CA ASN A 156 17.32 5.19 -26.83
C ASN A 156 16.06 5.86 -27.40
N GLN A 157 14.86 5.48 -26.96
CA GLN A 157 13.62 6.16 -27.34
C GLN A 157 13.62 7.63 -26.88
N LEU A 158 14.08 7.92 -25.65
CA LEU A 158 14.21 9.29 -25.15
C LEU A 158 15.12 10.12 -26.05
N LYS A 159 16.32 9.61 -26.38
CA LYS A 159 17.29 10.30 -27.25
C LYS A 159 16.77 10.52 -28.67
N ALA A 160 15.92 9.62 -29.17
CA ALA A 160 15.35 9.68 -30.52
C ALA A 160 14.11 10.59 -30.63
N SER A 161 13.64 11.17 -29.53
CA SER A 161 12.50 12.09 -29.54
C SER A 161 12.81 13.37 -30.33
N ASN A 162 11.76 13.99 -30.89
CA ASN A 162 11.90 15.19 -31.71
C ASN A 162 12.54 16.32 -30.91
N LEU A 163 12.12 16.51 -29.66
CA LEU A 163 12.70 17.50 -28.76
C LEU A 163 14.20 17.25 -28.54
N MET A 164 14.60 16.00 -28.32
CA MET A 164 16.01 15.71 -28.07
C MET A 164 16.90 15.85 -29.30
N SER A 165 16.37 15.68 -30.50
CA SER A 165 17.17 15.89 -31.72
C SER A 165 17.61 17.35 -31.92
N GLU A 166 16.80 18.31 -31.46
CA GLU A 166 17.09 19.74 -31.54
C GLU A 166 17.93 20.24 -30.36
N TYR A 167 17.74 19.68 -29.16
CA TYR A 167 18.32 20.17 -27.91
C TYR A 167 19.34 19.20 -27.28
N LEU A 168 19.90 18.27 -28.06
CA LEU A 168 20.84 17.27 -27.54
C LEU A 168 22.07 17.89 -26.87
N ASP A 169 22.62 18.95 -27.47
CA ASP A 169 23.86 19.56 -27.03
C ASP A 169 23.72 20.24 -25.66
N CYS A 170 22.57 20.86 -25.37
CA CYS A 170 22.36 21.49 -24.06
C CYS A 170 22.16 20.47 -22.92
N CYS A 171 21.77 19.24 -23.25
CA CYS A 171 21.49 18.16 -22.29
C CYS A 171 22.62 17.13 -22.19
N ARG A 172 23.72 17.33 -22.93
CA ARG A 172 24.79 16.34 -23.13
C ARG A 172 25.32 15.77 -21.81
N LYS A 173 25.57 16.63 -20.81
CA LYS A 173 26.14 16.22 -19.51
C LYS A 173 25.26 15.19 -18.79
N VAL A 174 23.98 15.52 -18.57
CA VAL A 174 23.00 14.63 -17.91
C VAL A 174 22.85 13.32 -18.68
N LEU A 175 22.78 13.37 -20.01
CA LEU A 175 22.63 12.19 -20.86
C LEU A 175 23.86 11.29 -20.85
N THR A 176 25.07 11.85 -20.88
CA THR A 176 26.31 11.06 -20.81
C THR A 176 26.43 10.34 -19.46
N ILE A 177 26.12 11.02 -18.36
CA ILE A 177 26.11 10.38 -17.03
C ILE A 177 25.03 9.29 -16.98
N ALA A 178 23.81 9.56 -17.43
CA ALA A 178 22.73 8.57 -17.50
C ALA A 178 23.12 7.35 -18.36
N GLN A 179 23.74 7.55 -19.52
CA GLN A 179 24.19 6.48 -20.40
C GLN A 179 25.25 5.61 -19.72
N SER A 180 26.26 6.23 -19.11
CA SER A 180 27.31 5.51 -18.36
C SER A 180 26.70 4.67 -17.24
N ILE A 181 25.70 5.19 -16.53
CA ILE A 181 24.95 4.44 -15.52
C ILE A 181 24.30 3.19 -16.12
N ILE A 182 23.53 3.35 -17.20
CA ILE A 182 22.75 2.27 -17.81
C ILE A 182 23.67 1.18 -18.37
N GLU A 183 24.76 1.57 -19.03
CA GLU A 183 25.77 0.64 -19.57
C GLU A 183 26.51 -0.11 -18.46
N SER A 184 26.87 0.58 -17.36
CA SER A 184 27.49 -0.05 -16.18
C SER A 184 26.56 -1.02 -15.44
N ASN A 185 25.24 -0.87 -15.57
CA ASN A 185 24.28 -1.81 -14.99
C ASN A 185 24.14 -3.10 -15.83
N GLY A 186 24.58 -3.08 -17.09
CA GLY A 186 24.54 -4.23 -18.01
C GLY A 186 25.87 -5.00 -18.12
N ALA A 187 26.99 -4.36 -17.82
CA ALA A 187 28.32 -4.95 -17.82
C ALA A 187 28.92 -4.88 -16.41
N GLY A 188 29.27 -6.04 -15.82
CA GLY A 188 29.90 -6.11 -14.49
C GLY A 188 31.34 -5.58 -14.48
N SER A 189 31.55 -4.30 -14.80
CA SER A 189 32.87 -3.67 -14.86
C SER A 189 33.00 -2.50 -13.88
N ASN A 190 34.00 -2.62 -13.02
CA ASN A 190 34.52 -1.53 -12.20
C ASN A 190 35.37 -0.61 -13.07
N SER A 191 34.88 0.59 -13.39
CA SER A 191 35.73 1.68 -13.87
C SER A 191 35.57 2.89 -12.95
N THR A 192 36.59 3.12 -12.11
CA THR A 192 36.72 4.30 -11.27
C THR A 192 37.48 5.36 -12.06
N ALA A 193 36.75 6.20 -12.80
CA ALA A 193 37.29 7.48 -13.25
C ALA A 193 37.16 8.49 -12.10
N HIS A 194 38.16 9.35 -11.93
CA HIS A 194 38.08 10.50 -11.02
C HIS A 194 36.93 11.42 -11.47
N GLN A 195 35.80 11.33 -10.79
CA GLN A 195 34.65 12.20 -11.00
C GLN A 195 34.78 13.45 -10.12
N SER A 196 34.42 14.60 -10.67
CA SER A 196 34.23 15.81 -9.87
C SER A 196 33.10 15.59 -8.85
N GLY A 197 33.10 16.33 -7.73
CA GLY A 197 32.09 16.17 -6.66
C GLY A 197 30.65 16.28 -7.16
N ASP A 198 30.41 17.22 -8.07
CA ASP A 198 29.08 17.49 -8.65
C ASP A 198 28.60 16.34 -9.58
N ASP A 199 29.52 15.69 -10.31
CA ASP A 199 29.17 14.58 -11.19
C ASP A 199 28.80 13.33 -10.40
N ALA A 200 29.48 13.10 -9.27
CA ALA A 200 29.16 11.99 -8.37
C ALA A 200 27.78 12.17 -7.71
N GLU A 201 27.43 13.41 -7.31
CA GLU A 201 26.10 13.72 -6.77
C GLU A 201 25.00 13.52 -7.83
N MET A 202 25.22 14.04 -9.04
CA MET A 202 24.30 13.83 -10.16
C MET A 202 24.15 12.35 -10.50
N GLN A 203 25.25 11.59 -10.51
CA GLN A 203 25.21 10.16 -10.75
C GLN A 203 24.41 9.44 -9.66
N ALA A 204 24.59 9.80 -8.39
CA ALA A 204 23.84 9.25 -7.27
C ALA A 204 22.33 9.58 -7.40
N TYR A 205 21.99 10.81 -7.78
CA TYR A 205 20.61 11.23 -7.98
C TYR A 205 19.94 10.49 -9.15
N LEU A 206 20.57 10.42 -10.32
CA LEU A 206 20.01 9.76 -11.51
C LEU A 206 19.83 8.24 -11.31
N LYS A 207 20.63 7.62 -10.44
CA LYS A 207 20.49 6.21 -10.02
C LYS A 207 19.46 6.01 -8.91
N ARG A 208 19.17 7.05 -8.12
CA ARG A 208 18.25 6.96 -6.98
C ARG A 208 16.86 6.58 -7.50
N PRO A 209 16.20 5.56 -6.95
CA PRO A 209 14.83 5.30 -7.39
C PRO A 209 13.88 6.39 -6.85
N ARG A 210 12.58 6.25 -7.10
CA ARG A 210 11.54 6.99 -6.37
C ARG A 210 10.87 6.08 -5.34
N LEU A 211 10.25 6.63 -4.30
CA LEU A 211 9.58 5.90 -3.21
C LEU A 211 8.32 5.16 -3.65
N PRO A 212 8.14 3.87 -3.28
CA PRO A 212 6.93 3.13 -3.62
C PRO A 212 5.67 3.77 -3.00
N HIS A 213 4.54 3.70 -3.71
CA HIS A 213 3.25 4.18 -3.21
C HIS A 213 2.74 3.33 -2.05
N ALA A 214 2.91 2.01 -2.16
CA ALA A 214 2.65 1.07 -1.10
C ALA A 214 3.81 0.10 -0.91
N ALA A 215 4.05 -0.26 0.34
CA ALA A 215 5.00 -1.31 0.69
C ALA A 215 4.25 -2.40 1.44
N ILE A 216 4.24 -3.62 0.91
CA ILE A 216 3.62 -4.76 1.59
C ILE A 216 4.69 -5.53 2.34
N PHE A 217 4.55 -5.59 3.66
CA PHE A 217 5.42 -6.35 4.54
C PHE A 217 4.83 -7.74 4.73
N VAL A 218 5.68 -8.75 4.60
CA VAL A 218 5.40 -10.13 5.00
C VAL A 218 6.36 -10.49 6.11
N VAL A 219 5.84 -10.84 7.29
CA VAL A 219 6.64 -11.01 8.50
C VAL A 219 6.56 -12.46 8.97
N GLY A 220 7.72 -13.11 9.03
CA GLY A 220 7.86 -14.49 9.50
C GLY A 220 7.21 -15.49 8.54
N GLY A 221 6.56 -16.49 9.12
CA GLY A 221 5.93 -17.61 8.42
C GLY A 221 6.72 -18.90 8.54
N TRP A 222 6.37 -19.88 7.70
CA TRP A 222 7.04 -21.18 7.68
C TRP A 222 7.74 -21.38 6.34
N GLU A 223 9.01 -21.74 6.40
CA GLU A 223 9.87 -21.91 5.24
C GLU A 223 10.30 -23.35 5.04
N GLY A 224 10.72 -23.64 3.80
CA GLY A 224 11.24 -24.93 3.40
C GLY A 224 10.17 -26.00 3.20
N ASN A 225 10.55 -27.02 2.43
CA ASN A 225 9.92 -28.34 2.52
C ASN A 225 10.60 -29.14 3.65
N GLN A 226 10.02 -30.26 4.08
CA GLN A 226 10.60 -31.07 5.17
C GLN A 226 12.07 -31.47 4.94
N ASP A 227 12.50 -31.55 3.67
CA ASP A 227 13.88 -31.89 3.28
C ASP A 227 14.80 -30.67 3.10
N ASP A 228 14.30 -29.44 3.31
CA ASP A 228 15.07 -28.20 3.18
C ASP A 228 15.83 -27.90 4.47
N PRO A 229 17.14 -27.54 4.42
CA PRO A 229 17.89 -27.09 5.60
C PRO A 229 17.28 -25.86 6.30
N ASN A 230 16.45 -25.07 5.61
CA ASN A 230 15.73 -23.93 6.17
C ASN A 230 14.30 -24.28 6.63
N PHE A 231 13.98 -25.57 6.78
CA PHE A 231 12.65 -26.00 7.21
C PHE A 231 12.32 -25.51 8.62
N GLY A 232 11.34 -24.61 8.73
CA GLY A 232 10.87 -24.15 10.02
C GLY A 232 10.34 -22.72 10.05
N PRO A 233 10.06 -22.20 11.25
CA PRO A 233 9.67 -20.81 11.45
C PRO A 233 10.71 -19.82 10.90
N SER A 234 10.26 -18.87 10.09
CA SER A 234 11.11 -17.90 9.41
C SER A 234 11.36 -16.66 10.25
N ARG A 235 12.59 -16.15 10.17
CA ARG A 235 12.99 -14.85 10.73
C ARG A 235 12.77 -13.70 9.74
N ALA A 236 12.46 -14.03 8.50
CA ALA A 236 12.54 -13.09 7.41
C ALA A 236 11.41 -12.06 7.46
N ILE A 237 11.74 -10.86 7.00
CA ILE A 237 10.73 -9.92 6.53
C ILE A 237 10.91 -9.77 5.04
N GLN A 238 9.84 -9.99 4.30
CA GLN A 238 9.80 -9.70 2.87
C GLN A 238 9.03 -8.40 2.65
N VAL A 239 9.53 -7.54 1.78
CA VAL A 239 8.89 -6.28 1.44
C VAL A 239 8.67 -6.22 -0.06
N TYR A 240 7.41 -6.10 -0.46
CA TYR A 240 7.03 -5.84 -1.82
C TYR A 240 7.00 -4.34 -2.09
N ASN A 241 7.71 -3.94 -3.14
CA ASN A 241 7.67 -2.58 -3.65
C ASN A 241 6.74 -2.54 -4.88
N SER A 242 5.57 -1.92 -4.73
CA SER A 242 4.53 -1.93 -5.78
C SER A 242 4.93 -1.15 -7.03
N ARG A 243 5.75 -0.10 -6.91
CA ARG A 243 6.25 0.65 -8.08
C ARG A 243 7.15 -0.21 -8.97
N SER A 244 8.14 -0.85 -8.36
CA SER A 244 9.16 -1.58 -9.10
C SER A 244 8.84 -3.06 -9.29
N ASN A 245 7.64 -3.48 -8.86
CA ASN A 245 7.13 -4.84 -8.86
C ASN A 245 8.19 -5.87 -8.42
N THR A 246 8.81 -5.63 -7.26
CA THR A 246 9.80 -6.57 -6.73
C THR A 246 9.72 -6.77 -5.24
N TRP A 247 10.05 -8.00 -4.87
CA TRP A 247 10.29 -8.43 -3.51
C TRP A 247 11.72 -8.16 -3.10
N ARG A 248 11.87 -7.64 -1.89
CA ARG A 248 13.12 -7.70 -1.14
C ARG A 248 12.92 -8.62 0.05
N ARG A 249 13.92 -9.43 0.35
CA ARG A 249 13.96 -10.26 1.54
C ARG A 249 15.01 -9.74 2.50
N ILE A 250 14.66 -9.67 3.79
CA ILE A 250 15.49 -9.14 4.88
C ILE A 250 15.70 -10.30 5.88
N ASN A 251 16.93 -10.82 5.96
CA ASN A 251 17.25 -12.03 6.75
C ASN A 251 18.18 -11.79 7.94
N ASN A 252 19.31 -11.10 7.74
CA ASN A 252 20.40 -11.07 8.72
C ASN A 252 20.86 -9.66 9.13
N ASP A 253 20.41 -8.60 8.45
CA ASP A 253 20.74 -7.21 8.76
C ASP A 253 19.47 -6.34 8.73
N GLY A 254 19.25 -5.55 9.79
CA GLY A 254 18.15 -4.58 9.88
C GLY A 254 16.95 -5.05 10.71
N ILE A 255 15.75 -4.93 10.15
CA ILE A 255 14.46 -5.13 10.85
C ILE A 255 13.98 -6.59 10.92
N ALA A 256 14.81 -7.57 10.56
CA ALA A 256 14.42 -8.98 10.64
C ALA A 256 14.03 -9.40 12.07
N LEU A 257 13.30 -10.50 12.20
CA LEU A 257 12.96 -11.06 13.50
C LEU A 257 14.22 -11.64 14.18
N ASP A 258 14.29 -11.47 15.49
CA ASP A 258 15.31 -12.00 16.40
C ASP A 258 15.21 -13.52 16.61
N GLU A 259 14.08 -14.14 16.25
CA GLU A 259 13.85 -15.57 16.21
C GLU A 259 12.83 -15.95 15.14
N GLY A 260 12.86 -17.22 14.70
CA GLY A 260 11.97 -17.71 13.67
C GLY A 260 10.54 -17.80 14.19
N HIS A 261 9.58 -17.29 13.43
CA HIS A 261 8.24 -17.06 13.92
C HIS A 261 7.18 -17.42 12.88
N ALA A 262 6.24 -18.31 13.23
CA ALA A 262 5.16 -18.75 12.35
C ALA A 262 3.79 -18.70 13.04
N TYR A 263 2.70 -18.87 12.29
CA TYR A 263 1.33 -19.01 12.80
C TYR A 263 0.89 -17.89 13.73
N SER A 264 1.36 -16.69 13.44
CA SER A 264 1.25 -15.50 14.28
C SER A 264 0.17 -14.59 13.73
N GLY A 265 -0.44 -13.81 14.60
CA GLY A 265 -1.20 -12.65 14.21
C GLY A 265 -0.23 -11.54 13.84
N CYS A 266 -0.58 -10.72 12.85
CA CYS A 266 0.16 -9.50 12.58
C CYS A 266 -0.81 -8.37 12.23
N VAL A 267 -0.62 -7.22 12.87
CA VAL A 267 -1.49 -6.06 12.70
C VAL A 267 -0.64 -4.83 12.43
N LEU A 268 -1.02 -4.06 11.41
CA LEU A 268 -0.45 -2.74 11.18
C LEU A 268 -1.31 -1.70 11.89
N TYR A 269 -0.73 -0.97 12.83
CA TYR A 269 -1.43 0.10 13.55
C TYR A 269 -0.50 1.28 13.81
N LYS A 270 -0.93 2.49 13.44
CA LYS A 270 -0.15 3.74 13.59
C LYS A 270 1.29 3.61 13.06
N ASN A 271 1.46 3.01 11.88
CA ASN A 271 2.77 2.73 11.23
C ASN A 271 3.71 1.84 12.05
N LYS A 272 3.15 0.99 12.89
CA LYS A 272 3.87 -0.04 13.63
C LYS A 272 3.33 -1.40 13.27
N ILE A 273 4.22 -2.37 13.07
CA ILE A 273 3.84 -3.75 12.80
C ILE A 273 3.88 -4.51 14.12
N TYR A 274 2.73 -4.97 14.57
CA TYR A 274 2.57 -5.78 15.77
C TYR A 274 2.56 -7.25 15.38
N VAL A 275 3.46 -8.05 15.94
CA VAL A 275 3.50 -9.51 15.81
C VAL A 275 2.98 -10.12 17.11
N ILE A 276 1.95 -10.95 17.01
CA ILE A 276 1.12 -11.39 18.14
C ILE A 276 1.08 -12.91 18.19
N GLY A 277 1.40 -13.49 19.36
CA GLY A 277 1.36 -14.93 19.57
C GLY A 277 2.35 -15.65 18.68
N GLY A 278 1.93 -16.69 17.98
CA GLY A 278 2.73 -17.48 17.05
C GLY A 278 3.36 -18.74 17.65
N TYR A 279 4.17 -19.37 16.81
CA TYR A 279 4.96 -20.55 17.10
C TYR A 279 6.43 -20.24 16.83
N ILE A 280 7.24 -20.45 17.85
CA ILE A 280 8.69 -20.31 17.81
C ILE A 280 9.35 -21.66 18.10
N ALA A 281 10.68 -21.71 18.17
CA ALA A 281 11.41 -22.93 18.45
C ALA A 281 10.96 -23.62 19.76
N SER A 282 10.55 -22.85 20.78
CA SER A 282 10.03 -23.37 22.05
C SER A 282 8.53 -23.70 22.05
N GLY A 283 7.85 -23.62 20.90
CA GLY A 283 6.42 -23.88 20.76
C GLY A 283 5.55 -22.62 20.72
N PRO A 284 4.24 -22.73 21.03
CA PRO A 284 3.33 -21.59 21.08
C PRO A 284 3.77 -20.54 22.09
N THR A 285 3.61 -19.26 21.75
CA THR A 285 4.03 -18.13 22.59
C THR A 285 2.89 -17.16 22.87
N GLN A 286 3.02 -16.39 23.95
CA GLN A 286 2.14 -15.31 24.39
C GLN A 286 2.65 -13.92 23.96
N MET A 287 3.73 -13.91 23.17
CA MET A 287 4.50 -12.71 22.88
C MET A 287 3.72 -11.66 22.10
N LEU A 288 3.96 -10.39 22.43
CA LEU A 288 3.65 -9.25 21.60
C LEU A 288 4.94 -8.48 21.31
N LYS A 289 5.30 -8.41 20.03
CA LYS A 289 6.42 -7.60 19.53
C LYS A 289 5.89 -6.50 18.63
N VAL A 290 6.53 -5.34 18.66
CA VAL A 290 6.22 -4.23 17.76
C VAL A 290 7.47 -3.78 17.03
N LEU A 291 7.39 -3.68 15.71
CA LEU A 291 8.39 -3.03 14.87
C LEU A 291 7.95 -1.59 14.62
N GLU A 292 8.74 -0.65 15.13
CA GLU A 292 8.58 0.77 14.86
C GLU A 292 9.28 1.12 13.54
N LEU A 293 8.49 1.28 12.46
CA LEU A 293 9.04 1.46 11.11
C LEU A 293 9.85 2.77 10.97
N ALA A 294 9.56 3.75 11.82
CA ALA A 294 10.30 5.02 11.91
C ALA A 294 11.78 4.84 12.27
N THR A 295 12.06 3.92 13.17
CA THR A 295 13.39 3.72 13.74
C THR A 295 14.00 2.40 13.26
N GLY A 296 13.18 1.51 12.68
CA GLY A 296 13.57 0.15 12.35
C GLY A 296 13.90 -0.66 13.60
N THR A 297 13.25 -0.38 14.75
CA THR A 297 13.56 -1.06 16.02
C THR A 297 12.39 -1.90 16.52
N TRP A 298 12.73 -3.06 17.06
CA TRP A 298 11.80 -3.96 17.73
C TRP A 298 11.69 -3.63 19.21
N LYS A 299 10.47 -3.73 19.76
CA LYS A 299 10.21 -3.65 21.19
C LYS A 299 9.30 -4.80 21.61
N HIS A 300 9.58 -5.38 22.76
CA HIS A 300 8.64 -6.27 23.43
C HIS A 300 7.62 -5.44 24.20
N LEU A 301 6.37 -5.84 24.11
CA LEU A 301 5.25 -5.25 24.82
C LEU A 301 4.67 -6.27 25.79
N SER A 302 3.66 -5.87 26.57
CA SER A 302 3.02 -6.78 27.50
C SER A 302 2.51 -8.03 26.77
N PRO A 303 2.85 -9.23 27.24
CA PRO A 303 2.41 -10.45 26.59
C PRO A 303 0.92 -10.70 26.86
N MET A 304 0.29 -11.49 25.99
CA MET A 304 -1.04 -12.05 26.22
C MET A 304 -1.04 -12.94 27.47
N HIS A 305 -2.24 -13.21 27.99
CA HIS A 305 -2.48 -14.15 29.07
C HIS A 305 -2.31 -15.59 28.59
N GLU A 306 -2.84 -15.92 27.40
CA GLU A 306 -2.71 -17.24 26.78
C GLU A 306 -1.60 -17.28 25.72
N LYS A 307 -0.96 -18.44 25.60
CA LYS A 307 -0.13 -18.75 24.42
C LYS A 307 -1.04 -19.02 23.24
N ARG A 308 -0.71 -18.53 22.04
CA ARG A 308 -1.58 -18.69 20.87
C ARG A 308 -0.77 -18.85 19.60
N ASN A 309 -0.72 -20.04 19.01
CA ASN A 309 -0.39 -20.20 17.59
C ASN A 309 -1.65 -20.49 16.76
N TYR A 310 -1.56 -20.32 15.44
CA TYR A 310 -2.71 -20.40 14.52
C TYR A 310 -3.81 -19.39 14.89
N ILE A 311 -3.37 -18.24 15.39
CA ILE A 311 -4.20 -17.16 15.93
C ILE A 311 -4.70 -16.25 14.81
N CYS A 312 -5.90 -15.70 14.96
CA CYS A 312 -6.32 -14.54 14.16
C CYS A 312 -6.08 -13.26 14.96
N ALA A 313 -5.60 -12.22 14.29
CA ALA A 313 -5.50 -10.89 14.89
C ALA A 313 -6.10 -9.83 13.98
N CYS A 314 -6.83 -8.88 14.56
CA CYS A 314 -7.40 -7.75 13.82
C CYS A 314 -7.36 -6.48 14.66
N LEU A 315 -7.49 -5.34 13.99
CA LEU A 315 -7.58 -4.00 14.59
C LEU A 315 -9.03 -3.55 14.58
N LEU A 316 -9.55 -3.11 15.72
CA LEU A 316 -10.86 -2.45 15.80
C LEU A 316 -10.80 -1.32 16.84
N ASP A 317 -11.25 -0.13 16.47
CA ASP A 317 -11.36 1.05 17.34
C ASP A 317 -10.08 1.29 18.18
N ASN A 318 -8.93 1.34 17.51
CA ASN A 318 -7.60 1.54 18.12
C ASN A 318 -7.09 0.42 19.05
N ALA A 319 -7.82 -0.68 19.17
CA ALA A 319 -7.41 -1.85 19.96
C ALA A 319 -7.10 -3.05 19.05
N ILE A 320 -6.16 -3.88 19.49
CA ILE A 320 -5.77 -5.10 18.78
C ILE A 320 -6.45 -6.28 19.46
N TYR A 321 -7.09 -7.15 18.67
CA TYR A 321 -7.78 -8.32 19.19
C TYR A 321 -7.04 -9.59 18.79
N ALA A 322 -6.82 -10.47 19.76
CA ALA A 322 -6.23 -11.79 19.63
C ALA A 322 -7.34 -12.84 19.80
N LEU A 323 -7.63 -13.58 18.74
CA LEU A 323 -8.82 -14.44 18.62
C LEU A 323 -8.40 -15.90 18.47
N GLY A 324 -8.88 -16.75 19.39
CA GLY A 324 -8.72 -18.21 19.29
C GLY A 324 -7.26 -18.68 19.24
N GLY A 325 -6.98 -19.66 18.37
CA GLY A 325 -5.67 -20.29 18.23
C GLY A 325 -5.50 -21.52 19.14
N HIS A 326 -4.25 -21.93 19.34
CA HIS A 326 -3.89 -23.10 20.12
C HIS A 326 -2.72 -22.78 21.07
N ASN A 327 -2.84 -23.18 22.34
CA ASN A 327 -1.85 -22.85 23.39
C ASN A 327 -0.79 -23.94 23.62
N GLY A 328 -0.79 -24.98 22.78
CA GLY A 328 0.07 -26.15 22.92
C GLY A 328 -0.60 -27.32 23.61
N ARG A 329 -1.78 -27.12 24.22
CA ARG A 329 -2.60 -28.17 24.86
C ARG A 329 -4.02 -28.19 24.33
N HIS A 330 -4.63 -27.01 24.24
CA HIS A 330 -6.03 -26.84 23.85
C HIS A 330 -6.14 -25.76 22.77
N ARG A 331 -7.12 -25.95 21.89
CA ARG A 331 -7.60 -24.86 21.03
C ARG A 331 -8.51 -23.95 21.86
N LEU A 332 -8.55 -22.69 21.48
CA LEU A 332 -9.15 -21.64 22.28
C LEU A 332 -10.37 -21.04 21.55
N ASN A 333 -11.37 -20.64 22.33
CA ASN A 333 -12.41 -19.68 21.93
C ASN A 333 -12.24 -18.34 22.67
N THR A 334 -11.28 -18.23 23.58
CA THR A 334 -11.03 -17.00 24.34
C THR A 334 -10.51 -15.90 23.41
N VAL A 335 -10.84 -14.66 23.79
CA VAL A 335 -10.49 -13.46 23.03
C VAL A 335 -9.86 -12.45 23.97
N GLU A 336 -8.72 -11.90 23.55
CA GLU A 336 -8.01 -10.88 24.32
C GLU A 336 -7.95 -9.59 23.50
N ARG A 337 -8.23 -8.46 24.16
CA ARG A 337 -8.12 -7.12 23.63
C ARG A 337 -6.87 -6.47 24.23
N TYR A 338 -5.95 -6.04 23.36
CA TYR A 338 -4.80 -5.23 23.71
C TYR A 338 -5.11 -3.75 23.54
N ASP A 339 -4.80 -2.98 24.58
CA ASP A 339 -4.82 -1.53 24.54
C ASP A 339 -3.39 -1.00 24.32
N PRO A 340 -3.07 -0.45 23.13
CA PRO A 340 -1.73 0.07 22.86
C PRO A 340 -1.33 1.28 23.71
N GLU A 341 -2.28 2.02 24.29
CA GLU A 341 -2.00 3.18 25.14
C GLU A 341 -1.67 2.75 26.56
N GLN A 342 -2.38 1.74 27.08
CA GLN A 342 -2.14 1.19 28.42
C GLN A 342 -1.08 0.08 28.44
N ASN A 343 -0.70 -0.44 27.27
CA ASN A 343 0.16 -1.61 27.12
C ASN A 343 -0.29 -2.78 28.00
N ASN A 344 -1.56 -3.16 27.90
CA ASN A 344 -2.14 -4.27 28.66
C ASN A 344 -3.11 -5.10 27.81
N TRP A 345 -3.31 -6.35 28.22
CA TRP A 345 -4.29 -7.25 27.64
C TRP A 345 -5.42 -7.48 28.63
N THR A 346 -6.65 -7.44 28.13
CA THR A 346 -7.86 -7.78 28.89
C THR A 346 -8.66 -8.82 28.12
N PHE A 347 -9.21 -9.81 28.81
CA PHE A 347 -10.21 -10.69 28.20
C PHE A 347 -11.49 -9.92 27.89
N VAL A 348 -12.10 -10.24 26.76
CA VAL A 348 -13.47 -9.86 26.39
C VAL A 348 -14.31 -11.13 26.25
N SER A 349 -15.58 -11.00 25.90
CA SER A 349 -16.43 -12.17 25.67
C SER A 349 -15.78 -13.17 24.71
N GLN A 350 -15.79 -14.43 25.11
CA GLN A 350 -15.28 -15.54 24.33
C GLN A 350 -16.21 -15.86 23.15
N MET A 351 -15.64 -16.36 22.06
CA MET A 351 -16.39 -16.89 20.92
C MET A 351 -17.26 -18.08 21.37
N ARG A 352 -18.34 -18.34 20.64
CA ARG A 352 -19.23 -19.49 20.91
C ARG A 352 -18.57 -20.81 20.51
N GLN A 353 -17.67 -20.79 19.54
CA GLN A 353 -16.93 -21.97 19.09
C GLN A 353 -15.42 -21.83 19.28
N VAL A 354 -14.77 -22.96 19.59
CA VAL A 354 -13.32 -23.08 19.73
C VAL A 354 -12.70 -23.16 18.34
N ARG A 355 -11.75 -22.28 18.01
CA ARG A 355 -11.22 -22.17 16.64
C ARG A 355 -9.72 -21.88 16.64
N SER A 356 -8.94 -22.73 15.99
CA SER A 356 -7.64 -22.38 15.40
C SER A 356 -7.79 -22.21 13.90
N ASP A 357 -6.82 -21.57 13.24
CA ASP A 357 -6.77 -21.48 11.77
C ASP A 357 -8.02 -20.82 11.15
N ALA A 358 -8.74 -19.99 11.91
CA ALA A 358 -9.82 -19.19 11.36
C ALA A 358 -9.26 -17.97 10.60
N GLY A 359 -10.12 -17.28 9.87
CA GLY A 359 -9.82 -15.94 9.34
C GLY A 359 -10.68 -14.91 10.03
N ALA A 360 -10.15 -13.72 10.29
CA ALA A 360 -10.90 -12.64 10.92
C ALA A 360 -10.53 -11.27 10.35
N ASP A 361 -11.52 -10.38 10.29
CA ASP A 361 -11.29 -8.95 10.00
C ASP A 361 -12.35 -8.08 10.68
N SER A 362 -12.05 -6.80 10.81
CA SER A 362 -13.02 -5.78 11.26
C SER A 362 -13.78 -5.21 10.06
N LEU A 363 -15.09 -4.99 10.25
CA LEU A 363 -15.94 -4.36 9.24
C LEU A 363 -17.08 -3.63 9.97
N ASN A 364 -17.36 -2.38 9.58
CA ASN A 364 -18.47 -1.59 10.10
C ASN A 364 -18.53 -1.53 11.65
N GLY A 365 -17.37 -1.41 12.31
CA GLY A 365 -17.28 -1.30 13.78
C GLY A 365 -17.45 -2.63 14.53
N LYS A 366 -17.42 -3.77 13.84
CA LYS A 366 -17.53 -5.12 14.42
C LYS A 366 -16.39 -6.01 13.95
N ILE A 367 -16.14 -7.10 14.67
CA ILE A 367 -15.18 -8.14 14.26
C ILE A 367 -15.96 -9.33 13.74
N TYR A 368 -15.50 -9.92 12.65
CA TYR A 368 -16.06 -11.15 12.09
C TYR A 368 -14.99 -12.22 12.06
N VAL A 369 -15.36 -13.45 12.45
CA VAL A 369 -14.49 -14.63 12.43
C VAL A 369 -15.17 -15.70 11.60
N CYS A 370 -14.48 -16.20 10.58
CA CYS A 370 -15.00 -17.20 9.66
C CYS A 370 -14.16 -18.48 9.73
N GLY A 371 -14.85 -19.62 9.78
CA GLY A 371 -14.24 -20.94 9.65
C GLY A 371 -13.30 -21.30 10.81
N GLY A 372 -12.24 -22.03 10.48
CA GLY A 372 -11.27 -22.56 11.45
C GLY A 372 -11.49 -24.05 11.75
N PHE A 373 -10.81 -24.50 12.80
CA PHE A 373 -10.72 -25.90 13.20
C PHE A 373 -10.71 -26.03 14.73
N ASP A 374 -11.50 -26.95 15.28
CA ASP A 374 -11.58 -27.20 16.74
C ASP A 374 -10.70 -28.37 17.21
N GLY A 375 -10.01 -29.05 16.29
CA GLY A 375 -9.26 -30.29 16.56
C GLY A 375 -9.91 -31.55 16.01
N HIS A 376 -11.19 -31.47 15.67
CA HIS A 376 -12.00 -32.56 15.12
C HIS A 376 -12.79 -32.11 13.89
N HIS A 377 -13.40 -30.93 13.94
CA HIS A 377 -14.27 -30.37 12.92
C HIS A 377 -13.68 -29.12 12.30
N PHE A 378 -13.78 -29.04 10.99
CA PHE A 378 -13.54 -27.85 10.20
C PHE A 378 -14.86 -27.08 10.10
N TYR A 379 -14.81 -25.76 10.21
CA TYR A 379 -16.02 -24.94 10.24
C TYR A 379 -16.29 -24.18 8.94
N ASP A 380 -17.56 -24.06 8.60
CA ASP A 380 -18.16 -23.07 7.69
C ASP A 380 -18.80 -21.90 8.46
N SER A 381 -19.00 -22.07 9.77
CA SER A 381 -19.69 -21.12 10.62
C SER A 381 -18.94 -19.79 10.75
N VAL A 382 -19.73 -18.75 10.95
CA VAL A 382 -19.28 -17.36 11.02
C VAL A 382 -19.86 -16.73 12.28
N GLU A 383 -19.02 -16.03 13.02
CA GLU A 383 -19.41 -15.32 14.23
C GLU A 383 -19.04 -13.85 14.12
N CYS A 384 -19.89 -12.98 14.65
CA CYS A 384 -19.66 -11.54 14.70
C CYS A 384 -19.67 -11.05 16.15
N TYR A 385 -18.63 -10.31 16.52
CA TYR A 385 -18.49 -9.64 17.79
C TYR A 385 -18.86 -8.18 17.69
N ASP A 386 -19.76 -7.76 18.57
CA ASP A 386 -20.11 -6.37 18.76
C ASP A 386 -19.46 -5.83 20.05
N PRO A 387 -18.45 -4.94 19.95
CA PRO A 387 -17.76 -4.42 21.13
C PRO A 387 -18.66 -3.55 22.01
N LYS A 388 -19.79 -3.03 21.51
CA LYS A 388 -20.68 -2.15 22.29
C LYS A 388 -21.46 -2.90 23.34
N VAL A 389 -21.74 -4.17 23.08
CA VAL A 389 -22.49 -5.06 23.97
C VAL A 389 -21.65 -6.22 24.49
N ASP A 390 -20.39 -6.32 24.05
CA ASP A 390 -19.45 -7.40 24.39
C ASP A 390 -20.08 -8.79 24.16
N GLN A 391 -20.61 -9.03 22.96
CA GLN A 391 -21.30 -10.28 22.63
C GLN A 391 -20.98 -10.81 21.23
N TRP A 392 -20.95 -12.14 21.12
CA TRP A 392 -20.82 -12.87 19.88
C TRP A 392 -22.18 -13.40 19.38
N THR A 393 -22.44 -13.19 18.09
CA THR A 393 -23.64 -13.65 17.39
C THR A 393 -23.25 -14.55 16.22
N LEU A 394 -23.89 -15.71 16.10
CA LEU A 394 -23.75 -16.57 14.92
C LEU A 394 -24.47 -15.96 13.72
N LEU A 395 -23.83 -16.00 12.57
CA LEU A 395 -24.34 -15.47 11.31
C LEU A 395 -24.61 -16.60 10.30
N ALA A 396 -25.06 -16.23 9.10
CA ALA A 396 -25.18 -17.21 8.02
C ALA A 396 -23.83 -17.89 7.76
N PRO A 397 -23.79 -19.24 7.70
CA PRO A 397 -22.56 -19.98 7.44
C PRO A 397 -22.10 -19.78 6.00
N MET A 398 -20.79 -19.93 5.76
CA MET A 398 -20.23 -20.02 4.42
C MET A 398 -20.79 -21.26 3.70
N GLN A 399 -20.75 -21.27 2.37
CA GLN A 399 -21.14 -22.42 1.56
C GLN A 399 -20.09 -23.55 1.62
N ASN A 400 -18.83 -23.20 1.88
CA ASN A 400 -17.75 -24.16 2.04
C ASN A 400 -17.18 -24.09 3.45
N ILE A 401 -16.81 -25.26 3.97
CA ILE A 401 -16.02 -25.40 5.19
C ILE A 401 -14.58 -24.97 4.91
N ARG A 402 -13.97 -24.18 5.81
CA ARG A 402 -12.62 -23.64 5.59
C ARG A 402 -11.83 -23.53 6.90
N SER A 403 -10.69 -24.20 6.99
CA SER A 403 -9.61 -23.85 7.93
C SER A 403 -8.40 -23.28 7.18
N GLY A 404 -7.56 -22.50 7.86
CA GLY A 404 -6.50 -21.73 7.23
C GLY A 404 -7.04 -20.74 6.21
N VAL A 405 -8.24 -20.21 6.45
CA VAL A 405 -8.94 -19.29 5.54
C VAL A 405 -8.45 -17.87 5.76
N SER A 406 -8.31 -17.13 4.67
CA SER A 406 -8.01 -15.71 4.73
C SER A 406 -9.30 -14.91 4.59
N VAL A 407 -9.54 -13.99 5.52
CA VAL A 407 -10.73 -13.14 5.56
C VAL A 407 -10.32 -11.69 5.47
N THR A 408 -11.03 -10.89 4.68
CA THR A 408 -10.84 -9.44 4.67
C THR A 408 -12.13 -8.66 4.38
N GLY A 409 -12.29 -7.51 5.02
CA GLY A 409 -13.33 -6.53 4.76
C GLY A 409 -13.00 -5.64 3.58
N PHE A 410 -13.87 -5.58 2.58
CA PHE A 410 -13.73 -4.71 1.41
C PHE A 410 -15.09 -4.24 0.90
N ASN A 411 -15.23 -2.94 0.62
CA ASN A 411 -16.46 -2.33 0.10
C ASN A 411 -17.72 -2.78 0.87
N ASN A 412 -17.69 -2.64 2.19
CA ASN A 412 -18.79 -3.01 3.11
C ASN A 412 -19.18 -4.50 3.10
N CYS A 413 -18.38 -5.37 2.49
CA CYS A 413 -18.58 -6.82 2.48
C CYS A 413 -17.36 -7.52 3.11
N LEU A 414 -17.53 -8.77 3.55
CA LEU A 414 -16.41 -9.65 3.88
C LEU A 414 -16.12 -10.60 2.73
N TYR A 415 -14.86 -10.97 2.58
CA TYR A 415 -14.42 -11.96 1.60
C TYR A 415 -13.69 -13.08 2.32
N ALA A 416 -14.15 -14.33 2.15
CA ALA A 416 -13.48 -15.54 2.61
C ALA A 416 -12.82 -16.22 1.42
N ILE A 417 -11.50 -16.37 1.45
CA ILE A 417 -10.69 -16.72 0.28
C ILE A 417 -9.82 -17.93 0.64
N GLY A 418 -9.92 -19.00 -0.16
CA GLY A 418 -9.13 -20.22 0.02
C GLY A 418 -9.43 -20.96 1.33
N GLY A 419 -8.41 -21.57 1.91
CA GLY A 419 -8.52 -22.44 3.08
C GLY A 419 -8.43 -23.92 2.72
N ASN A 420 -8.80 -24.79 3.65
CA ASN A 420 -8.79 -26.23 3.55
C ASN A 420 -10.13 -26.75 4.09
N ASP A 421 -10.83 -27.59 3.32
CA ASP A 421 -12.12 -28.16 3.70
C ASP A 421 -11.98 -29.47 4.52
N GLY A 422 -10.74 -29.87 4.80
CA GLY A 422 -10.41 -31.14 5.47
C GLY A 422 -10.03 -32.26 4.49
N LEU A 423 -10.31 -32.09 3.20
CA LEU A 423 -9.93 -33.01 2.14
C LEU A 423 -8.89 -32.38 1.20
N GLN A 424 -9.07 -31.11 0.85
CA GLN A 424 -8.22 -30.40 -0.10
C GLN A 424 -8.14 -28.90 0.20
N ARG A 425 -7.08 -28.28 -0.31
CA ARG A 425 -6.96 -26.83 -0.33
C ARG A 425 -7.96 -26.24 -1.33
N LEU A 426 -8.57 -25.13 -0.94
CA LEU A 426 -9.57 -24.43 -1.72
C LEU A 426 -8.95 -23.30 -2.55
N ARG A 427 -9.50 -23.10 -3.74
CA ARG A 427 -9.31 -21.89 -4.55
C ARG A 427 -10.53 -20.98 -4.55
N THR A 428 -11.64 -21.43 -3.97
CA THR A 428 -12.93 -20.74 -4.01
C THR A 428 -12.90 -19.49 -3.15
N VAL A 429 -13.70 -18.50 -3.56
CA VAL A 429 -13.89 -17.23 -2.85
C VAL A 429 -15.37 -17.03 -2.63
N GLU A 430 -15.72 -16.56 -1.44
CA GLU A 430 -17.10 -16.22 -1.07
C GLU A 430 -17.14 -14.79 -0.52
N ARG A 431 -18.20 -14.06 -0.86
CA ARG A 431 -18.47 -12.72 -0.36
C ARG A 431 -19.68 -12.75 0.55
N TYR A 432 -19.54 -12.23 1.76
CA TYR A 432 -20.63 -12.02 2.70
C TYR A 432 -21.08 -10.57 2.68
N ASP A 433 -22.38 -10.37 2.61
CA ASP A 433 -23.03 -9.08 2.75
C ASP A 433 -23.70 -8.99 4.14
N PRO A 434 -23.19 -8.12 5.05
CA PRO A 434 -23.76 -7.94 6.38
C PRO A 434 -25.18 -7.41 6.41
N GLU A 435 -25.65 -6.71 5.37
CA GLU A 435 -27.01 -6.16 5.32
C GLU A 435 -28.05 -7.24 5.04
N THR A 436 -27.70 -8.19 4.17
CA THR A 436 -28.59 -9.29 3.79
C THR A 436 -28.35 -10.57 4.59
N ASN A 437 -27.21 -10.65 5.31
CA ASN A 437 -26.75 -11.85 6.00
C ASN A 437 -26.69 -13.07 5.06
N GLN A 438 -26.11 -12.89 3.87
CA GLN A 438 -26.00 -13.93 2.84
C GLN A 438 -24.59 -14.01 2.26
N TRP A 439 -24.21 -15.23 1.86
CA TRP A 439 -22.96 -15.52 1.15
C TRP A 439 -23.20 -15.72 -0.34
N GLN A 440 -22.34 -15.11 -1.16
CA GLN A 440 -22.33 -15.26 -2.61
C GLN A 440 -20.99 -15.79 -3.10
N THR A 441 -21.01 -16.78 -3.99
CA THR A 441 -19.81 -17.27 -4.67
C THR A 441 -19.19 -16.19 -5.57
N MET A 442 -17.88 -16.04 -5.48
CA MET A 442 -17.08 -15.10 -6.26
C MET A 442 -16.11 -15.85 -7.18
N PRO A 443 -15.50 -15.16 -8.17
CA PRO A 443 -14.43 -15.74 -8.97
C PRO A 443 -13.32 -16.35 -8.10
N SER A 444 -12.94 -17.58 -8.43
CA SER A 444 -11.95 -18.34 -7.67
C SER A 444 -10.52 -17.90 -8.00
N MET A 445 -9.60 -18.07 -7.04
CA MET A 445 -8.16 -17.94 -7.24
C MET A 445 -7.67 -18.86 -8.37
N ILE A 446 -6.55 -18.54 -9.02
CA ILE A 446 -5.96 -19.44 -10.04
C ILE A 446 -5.35 -20.69 -9.39
N ARG A 447 -4.81 -20.58 -8.16
CA ARG A 447 -4.26 -21.69 -7.39
C ARG A 447 -4.99 -21.90 -6.08
N GLN A 448 -5.04 -23.15 -5.62
CA GLN A 448 -5.53 -23.51 -4.29
C GLN A 448 -4.53 -23.03 -3.23
N ARG A 449 -5.01 -22.45 -2.13
CA ARG A 449 -4.16 -21.94 -1.04
C ARG A 449 -4.88 -22.08 0.30
N SER A 450 -4.11 -22.31 1.36
CA SER A 450 -4.54 -22.31 2.75
C SER A 450 -3.42 -21.70 3.58
N ASN A 451 -3.74 -21.12 4.73
CA ASN A 451 -2.79 -20.51 5.67
C ASN A 451 -1.99 -19.33 5.07
N PHE A 452 -2.52 -18.68 4.04
CA PHE A 452 -1.85 -17.56 3.37
C PHE A 452 -2.38 -16.22 3.91
N CYS A 453 -1.82 -15.12 3.43
CA CYS A 453 -2.30 -13.79 3.78
C CYS A 453 -2.85 -13.02 2.60
N ILE A 454 -3.66 -12.02 2.95
CA ILE A 454 -4.30 -11.13 1.99
C ILE A 454 -4.06 -9.71 2.44
N ASN A 455 -3.75 -8.88 1.47
CA ASN A 455 -3.83 -7.45 1.64
C ASN A 455 -4.57 -6.83 0.44
N ILE A 456 -5.28 -5.73 0.70
CA ILE A 456 -6.02 -4.98 -0.31
C ILE A 456 -5.14 -3.84 -0.80
N GLU A 457 -4.70 -3.94 -2.05
CA GLU A 457 -4.14 -2.78 -2.74
C GLU A 457 -5.28 -2.06 -3.47
N LYS A 458 -5.64 -0.87 -2.98
CA LYS A 458 -6.51 0.02 -3.73
C LYS A 458 -5.73 0.49 -4.96
N SER A 459 -5.85 -0.22 -6.08
CA SER A 459 -5.63 0.45 -7.35
C SER A 459 -6.73 1.46 -7.51
N MET A 460 -6.39 2.72 -7.74
CA MET A 460 -7.38 3.66 -8.21
C MET A 460 -7.90 3.19 -9.57
N PRO A 461 -9.18 3.43 -9.87
CA PRO A 461 -9.78 2.96 -11.11
C PRO A 461 -9.00 3.50 -12.30
N LEU A 462 -8.45 2.60 -13.14
CA LEU A 462 -8.24 2.92 -14.54
C LEU A 462 -9.62 3.32 -15.08
N ASN A 463 -9.80 4.59 -15.39
CA ASN A 463 -11.01 5.07 -16.05
C ASN A 463 -11.05 4.44 -17.44
N VAL A 464 -11.68 3.27 -17.56
CA VAL A 464 -12.00 2.65 -18.85
C VAL A 464 -13.24 3.35 -19.40
N ASN A 465 -13.08 4.61 -19.80
CA ASN A 465 -13.95 5.25 -20.78
C ASN A 465 -13.18 5.32 -22.09
N ALA A 466 -12.99 4.16 -22.71
CA ALA A 466 -12.74 4.04 -24.15
C ALA A 466 -13.76 3.05 -24.70
N SER A 467 -14.87 3.59 -25.16
CA SER A 467 -15.84 2.90 -26.00
C SER A 467 -15.16 2.47 -27.31
N SER A 468 -14.63 1.26 -27.34
CA SER A 468 -14.51 0.47 -28.57
C SER A 468 -14.25 -0.99 -28.18
N ALA A 469 -15.27 -1.82 -28.38
CA ALA A 469 -15.18 -3.26 -28.25
C ALA A 469 -14.11 -3.80 -29.20
N HIS A 470 -12.95 -4.22 -28.68
CA HIS A 470 -12.07 -5.20 -29.33
C HIS A 470 -11.73 -6.27 -28.30
N SER A 471 -12.20 -7.50 -28.57
CA SER A 471 -11.88 -8.70 -27.83
C SER A 471 -10.37 -8.94 -27.84
N TYR A 472 -9.69 -8.70 -26.73
CA TYR A 472 -8.35 -9.23 -26.54
C TYR A 472 -8.45 -10.66 -26.00
N ASP A 473 -8.30 -11.59 -26.94
CA ASP A 473 -8.08 -13.02 -26.76
C ASP A 473 -6.86 -13.22 -25.83
N LEU A 474 -7.07 -13.74 -24.63
CA LEU A 474 -6.02 -14.13 -23.67
C LEU A 474 -5.32 -15.39 -24.18
N LYS A 475 -4.50 -15.23 -25.23
CA LYS A 475 -3.52 -16.24 -25.61
C LYS A 475 -2.22 -15.99 -24.88
N SER A 476 -1.77 -17.06 -24.22
CA SER A 476 -0.51 -17.19 -23.50
C SER A 476 0.65 -16.42 -24.13
N SER A 477 1.09 -15.34 -23.49
CA SER A 477 2.44 -14.81 -23.72
C SER A 477 3.36 -15.34 -22.62
N LYS A 478 4.23 -16.28 -23.02
CA LYS A 478 5.41 -16.70 -22.29
C LYS A 478 6.25 -15.46 -21.94
N TYR A 479 6.16 -14.96 -20.72
CA TYR A 479 7.22 -14.09 -20.18
C TYR A 479 8.26 -14.96 -19.49
N SER A 480 9.33 -15.16 -20.25
CA SER A 480 10.58 -15.77 -19.84
C SER A 480 11.14 -15.06 -18.62
N SER A 481 11.46 -15.85 -17.60
CA SER A 481 12.37 -15.52 -16.52
C SER A 481 13.72 -15.07 -17.07
N LYS A 482 14.05 -13.78 -16.97
CA LYS A 482 15.42 -13.24 -16.96
C LYS A 482 15.39 -11.71 -16.83
N PHE A 483 15.35 -11.21 -15.60
CA PHE A 483 15.90 -9.90 -15.25
C PHE A 483 16.43 -9.97 -13.81
N LEU A 484 17.64 -10.50 -13.70
CA LEU A 484 18.53 -10.32 -12.56
C LEU A 484 19.58 -9.31 -13.00
N SER A 485 19.47 -8.06 -12.57
CA SER A 485 20.66 -7.25 -12.26
C SER A 485 20.32 -6.11 -11.29
N GLN A 486 20.90 -6.24 -10.09
CA GLN A 486 21.35 -5.21 -9.14
C GLN A 486 20.42 -4.01 -8.87
N LYS A 487 19.68 -4.09 -7.75
CA LYS A 487 18.89 -2.99 -7.15
C LYS A 487 19.61 -2.43 -5.92
N VAL A 488 19.80 -1.11 -5.88
CA VAL A 488 20.19 -0.37 -4.68
C VAL A 488 18.95 -0.09 -3.82
N ASP A 489 19.18 -0.08 -2.52
CA ASP A 489 18.31 -0.61 -1.47
C ASP A 489 17.62 0.49 -0.62
N TYR A 490 16.29 0.50 -0.54
CA TYR A 490 15.52 1.40 0.35
C TYR A 490 15.26 0.90 1.77
N PHE A 491 15.48 -0.38 2.03
CA PHE A 491 15.07 -1.03 3.28
C PHE A 491 16.28 -1.54 4.08
N SER A 492 17.42 -0.84 4.00
CA SER A 492 18.43 -0.93 5.07
C SER A 492 17.90 -0.19 6.31
N SER A 493 18.38 -0.56 7.51
CA SER A 493 17.97 0.05 8.79
C SER A 493 18.00 1.58 8.77
N ASN A 494 18.97 2.18 8.06
CA ASN A 494 19.15 3.63 7.93
C ASN A 494 18.17 4.32 6.96
N GLN A 495 17.34 3.59 6.21
CA GLN A 495 16.45 4.14 5.16
C GLN A 495 14.95 3.89 5.43
N LEU A 496 14.59 2.97 6.35
CA LEU A 496 13.22 2.80 6.84
C LEU A 496 12.67 4.06 7.53
N SER A 497 13.53 4.82 8.22
CA SER A 497 13.21 6.13 8.78
C SER A 497 12.80 7.16 7.72
N LYS A 498 13.38 7.07 6.51
CA LYS A 498 13.01 7.92 5.36
C LYS A 498 11.69 7.49 4.74
N ILE A 499 11.42 6.19 4.64
CA ILE A 499 10.10 5.67 4.22
C ILE A 499 9.01 6.15 5.18
N TYR A 500 9.30 6.15 6.50
CA TYR A 500 8.41 6.65 7.54
C TYR A 500 8.15 8.17 7.44
N GLN A 501 9.19 8.97 7.20
CA GLN A 501 9.05 10.42 7.00
C GLN A 501 8.20 10.78 5.76
N MET A 502 8.00 9.83 4.83
CA MET A 502 7.52 10.11 3.47
C MET A 502 6.17 9.47 3.11
N LYS A 503 5.34 9.15 4.12
CA LYS A 503 3.88 8.83 3.99
C LYS A 503 3.54 7.71 2.98
N VAL A 504 4.41 6.72 2.82
CA VAL A 504 4.11 5.50 2.04
C VAL A 504 2.99 4.72 2.71
N GLU A 505 2.00 4.23 1.93
CA GLU A 505 0.95 3.36 2.47
C GLU A 505 1.58 2.01 2.83
N ILE A 506 1.80 1.78 4.12
CA ILE A 506 2.31 0.51 4.59
C ILE A 506 1.16 -0.48 4.65
N LYS A 507 1.41 -1.68 4.16
CA LYS A 507 0.47 -2.80 4.13
C LYS A 507 1.16 -4.01 4.72
N LEU A 508 0.38 -4.89 5.32
CA LEU A 508 0.89 -6.04 6.06
C LEU A 508 0.16 -7.30 5.62
N ALA A 509 0.93 -8.36 5.47
CA ALA A 509 0.45 -9.69 5.18
C ALA A 509 1.31 -10.68 6.00
N VAL A 510 0.76 -11.83 6.37
CA VAL A 510 1.42 -12.82 7.23
C VAL A 510 1.39 -14.21 6.61
N LEU A 511 2.57 -14.74 6.34
CA LEU A 511 2.78 -16.07 5.77
C LEU A 511 2.44 -17.19 6.76
N CYS A 512 1.79 -18.26 6.29
CA CYS A 512 1.79 -19.62 6.86
C CYS A 512 1.62 -20.67 5.71
N PRO A 513 2.00 -21.95 5.89
CA PRO A 513 2.76 -22.67 4.86
C PRO A 513 1.99 -23.02 3.58
N SER A 514 2.59 -22.67 2.45
CA SER A 514 2.54 -23.46 1.21
C SER A 514 3.82 -23.27 0.37
N PRO A 515 4.46 -24.34 -0.15
CA PRO A 515 5.76 -24.28 -0.81
C PRO A 515 5.63 -24.02 -2.32
N CYS A 516 5.00 -22.91 -2.72
CA CYS A 516 4.89 -22.54 -4.14
C CYS A 516 4.95 -21.03 -4.35
N ILE A 517 6.14 -20.55 -4.75
CA ILE A 517 6.33 -19.23 -5.35
C ILE A 517 5.59 -19.19 -6.68
N ALA A 518 4.48 -18.46 -6.74
CA ALA A 518 3.94 -17.91 -7.98
C ALA A 518 2.92 -16.80 -7.62
N ASP A 519 3.16 -15.62 -8.17
CA ASP A 519 2.30 -14.43 -8.10
C ASP A 519 0.85 -14.77 -8.45
N LEU A 520 -0.11 -14.18 -7.73
CA LEU A 520 -1.47 -14.07 -8.25
C LEU A 520 -2.26 -12.88 -7.70
N LEU A 521 -2.73 -12.06 -8.63
CA LEU A 521 -3.66 -10.95 -8.46
C LEU A 521 -5.09 -11.49 -8.60
N LEU A 522 -5.95 -11.27 -7.61
CA LEU A 522 -7.40 -11.39 -7.83
C LEU A 522 -7.95 -10.02 -8.25
N TRP A 523 -8.60 -9.98 -9.41
CA TRP A 523 -9.26 -8.78 -9.93
C TRP A 523 -10.74 -8.80 -9.53
N ILE A 524 -11.14 -7.91 -8.62
CA ILE A 524 -12.56 -7.68 -8.33
C ILE A 524 -12.81 -6.18 -8.38
N ARG A 525 -13.59 -5.75 -9.37
CA ARG A 525 -14.15 -4.38 -9.51
C ARG A 525 -13.15 -3.26 -9.19
N ASN A 526 -12.16 -3.08 -10.06
CA ASN A 526 -11.19 -1.97 -10.01
C ASN A 526 -10.22 -1.97 -8.81
N SER A 527 -10.06 -3.09 -8.09
CA SER A 527 -9.05 -3.23 -7.04
C SER A 527 -8.34 -4.58 -7.11
N PHE A 528 -7.08 -4.62 -6.68
CA PHE A 528 -6.25 -5.83 -6.68
C PHE A 528 -6.21 -6.45 -5.28
N PHE A 529 -6.54 -7.73 -5.20
CA PHE A 529 -6.21 -8.56 -4.04
C PHE A 529 -4.87 -9.22 -4.30
N ILE A 530 -3.89 -8.95 -3.45
CA ILE A 530 -2.60 -9.61 -3.52
C ILE A 530 -2.63 -10.75 -2.52
N ALA A 531 -2.79 -11.97 -3.04
CA ALA A 531 -2.63 -13.19 -2.25
C ALA A 531 -1.12 -13.48 -2.18
N LEU A 532 -0.57 -13.30 -0.99
CA LEU A 532 0.86 -13.48 -0.76
C LEU A 532 1.15 -14.94 -0.39
N PRO A 533 2.38 -15.45 -0.65
CA PRO A 533 2.75 -16.82 -0.36
C PRO A 533 2.34 -17.29 1.02
#